data_AF-A0A8J5KH78-F1
#
_entry.id   AF-A0A8J5KH78-F1
#
_cell.length_a   1.000
_cell.length_b   1.000
_cell.length_c   1.000
_cell.angle_alpha   90.00
_cell.angle_beta   90.00
_cell.angle_gamma   90.00
#
_symmetry.space_group_name_H-M   'P 1'
#
loop_
_entity.id
_entity.type
_entity.pdbx_description
1 polymer ?
#
loop_
_entity_poly.entity_id
_entity_poly.type
_entity_poly.pdbx_seq_one_letter_code
_entity_poly.pdbx_strand_id
1 'polypeptide(L)'
;MYWGLQQNQATGCNNGELAPVICTGCSNNFCLTHRHQVDHVCPAYKPPENAMAEAAVKIQQITDRLDATPAKKGQGRKSDKLSAKVQLMKLKQKSSGDESLPREERLYLMVLFPMECKTVAQPLFFSHQWTVGRAIDAAATIAKITNRNNILGADKLMFFHASDGNRLGSMDQTLKSLLEKQHLYNGQTVILEYTPQDKDYLPTFNNYKA
;
A
#
# COMPACT_ATOMS: atom_id res chain seq x y z
N MET A 1 15.07 -5.13 48.64
CA MET A 1 16.03 -4.03 48.48
C MET A 1 15.83 -3.44 47.09
N TYR A 2 14.94 -2.44 46.98
CA TYR A 2 14.70 -1.71 45.74
C TYR A 2 15.86 -0.72 45.57
N TRP A 3 16.78 -1.00 44.65
CA TRP A 3 17.81 -0.04 44.26
C TRP A 3 17.16 1.03 43.38
N GLY A 4 17.12 2.26 43.89
CA GLY A 4 16.59 3.42 43.18
C GLY A 4 17.36 3.68 41.89
N LEU A 5 16.67 3.60 40.75
CA LEU A 5 17.17 4.07 39.47
C LEU A 5 17.36 5.59 39.56
N GLN A 6 18.61 6.02 39.63
CA GLN A 6 18.98 7.43 39.62
C GLN A 6 18.54 8.02 38.28
N GLN A 7 17.48 8.85 38.33
CA GLN A 7 16.84 9.41 37.16
C GLN A 7 17.69 10.56 36.61
N ASN A 8 18.21 10.43 35.39
CA ASN A 8 18.84 11.54 34.69
C ASN A 8 17.97 11.95 33.50
N GLN A 9 16.98 12.79 33.81
CA GLN A 9 15.95 13.26 32.89
C GLN A 9 16.51 14.32 31.94
N ALA A 10 16.08 14.33 30.67
CA ALA A 10 16.21 15.51 29.84
C ALA A 10 15.57 16.70 30.56
N THR A 11 16.13 17.92 30.43
CA THR A 11 15.71 19.11 31.20
C THR A 11 14.19 19.31 31.12
N GLY A 12 13.47 19.11 32.24
CA GLY A 12 12.01 19.29 32.33
C GLY A 12 11.15 18.08 31.96
N CYS A 13 11.73 16.88 31.75
CA CYS A 13 10.98 15.69 31.37
C CYS A 13 10.63 14.79 32.57
N ASN A 14 9.36 14.77 32.97
CA ASN A 14 8.84 13.93 34.07
C ASN A 14 8.41 12.50 33.64
N ASN A 15 8.63 12.11 32.39
CA ASN A 15 8.26 10.78 31.89
C ASN A 15 9.28 9.73 32.35
N GLY A 16 8.81 8.74 33.12
CA GLY A 16 9.60 7.59 33.54
C GLY A 16 9.22 6.33 32.76
N GLU A 17 10.21 5.60 32.26
CA GLU A 17 10.01 4.30 31.61
C GLU A 17 10.29 3.16 32.59
N LEU A 18 9.55 2.05 32.46
CA LEU A 18 9.74 0.85 33.28
C LEU A 18 11.07 0.15 33.02
N ALA A 19 11.59 0.26 31.80
CA ALA A 19 12.88 -0.30 31.40
C ALA A 19 13.89 0.84 31.15
N PRO A 20 15.16 0.67 31.55
CA PRO A 20 16.17 1.70 31.33
C PRO A 20 16.52 1.81 29.83
N VAL A 21 16.52 3.04 29.32
CA VAL A 21 16.95 3.41 27.97
C VAL A 21 18.22 4.24 28.10
N ILE A 22 19.36 3.54 28.06
CA ILE A 22 20.69 4.14 28.28
C ILE A 22 21.24 4.66 26.95
N CYS A 23 21.59 5.94 26.91
CA CYS A 23 22.26 6.53 25.76
C CYS A 23 23.69 6.01 25.62
N THR A 24 24.07 5.53 24.43
CA THR A 24 25.42 5.01 24.15
C THR A 24 26.51 6.08 24.16
N GLY A 25 26.15 7.37 24.10
CA GLY A 25 27.09 8.49 24.06
C GLY A 25 27.44 9.05 25.44
N CYS A 26 26.44 9.27 26.30
CA CYS A 26 26.63 9.87 27.63
C CYS A 26 26.32 8.93 28.80
N SER A 27 25.92 7.68 28.51
CA SER A 27 25.59 6.64 29.50
C SER A 27 24.48 7.02 30.50
N ASN A 28 23.72 8.07 30.23
CA ASN A 28 22.58 8.50 31.01
C ASN A 28 21.28 7.80 30.55
N ASN A 29 20.31 7.70 31.45
CA ASN A 29 19.04 7.01 31.23
C ASN A 29 17.91 7.98 30.88
N PHE A 30 17.28 7.80 29.73
CA PHE A 30 16.22 8.68 29.21
C PHE A 30 14.90 7.91 28.99
N CYS A 31 13.82 8.63 28.64
CA CYS A 31 12.56 7.99 28.23
C CYS A 31 12.53 7.68 26.73
N LEU A 32 11.51 6.95 26.24
CA LEU A 32 11.42 6.58 24.82
C LEU A 32 11.31 7.77 23.87
N THR A 33 10.73 8.89 24.35
CA THR A 33 10.62 10.14 23.60
C THR A 33 11.93 10.92 23.53
N HIS A 34 12.88 10.66 24.43
CA HIS A 34 14.19 11.34 24.47
C HIS A 34 15.38 10.37 24.30
N ARG A 35 15.13 9.19 23.71
CA ARG A 35 16.13 8.13 23.57
C ARG A 35 17.26 8.46 22.60
N HIS A 36 17.02 9.32 21.61
CA HIS A 36 18.04 9.69 20.64
C HIS A 36 18.90 10.84 21.14
N GLN A 37 20.17 10.86 20.73
CA GLN A 37 21.17 11.83 21.18
C GLN A 37 20.76 13.30 20.91
N VAL A 38 19.98 13.52 19.85
CA VAL A 38 19.43 14.83 19.48
C VAL A 38 18.33 15.31 20.41
N ASP A 39 17.56 14.39 20.99
CA ASP A 39 16.35 14.72 21.75
C ASP A 39 16.67 15.10 23.20
N HIS A 40 17.81 14.65 23.74
CA HIS A 40 18.24 14.94 25.11
C HIS A 40 19.48 15.84 25.20
N VAL A 41 19.85 16.53 24.12
CA VAL A 41 21.03 17.42 24.05
C VAL A 41 22.27 16.68 24.58
N CYS A 42 22.56 15.52 23.99
CA CYS A 42 23.63 14.66 24.49
C CYS A 42 24.99 15.38 24.44
N PRO A 43 25.77 15.39 25.53
CA PRO A 43 27.12 15.97 25.53
C PRO A 43 28.07 15.31 24.52
N ALA A 44 27.80 14.05 24.17
CA ALA A 44 28.57 13.29 23.18
C ALA A 44 28.03 13.43 21.76
N TYR A 45 26.90 14.13 21.55
CA TYR A 45 26.36 14.35 20.21
C TYR A 45 27.24 15.34 19.46
N LYS A 46 27.88 14.85 18.40
CA LYS A 46 28.56 15.69 17.42
C LYS A 46 27.66 15.80 16.20
N PRO A 47 26.97 16.94 15.98
CA PRO A 47 26.26 17.12 14.72
C PRO A 47 27.29 17.04 13.57
N PRO A 48 26.96 16.36 12.46
CA PRO A 48 27.83 16.34 11.30
C PRO A 48 28.08 17.78 10.81
N GLU A 49 29.34 18.24 10.88
CA GLU A 49 29.77 19.61 10.56
C GLU A 49 29.29 20.07 9.17
N ASN A 50 29.17 19.13 8.22
CA ASN A 50 28.71 19.39 6.87
C ASN A 50 27.87 18.23 6.32
N ALA A 51 26.70 17.97 6.93
CA ALA A 51 25.75 16.95 6.45
C ALA A 51 25.43 17.09 4.94
N MET A 52 25.43 18.32 4.42
CA MET A 52 25.24 18.62 3.00
C MET A 52 26.44 18.22 2.13
N ALA A 53 27.67 18.34 2.63
CA ALA A 53 28.87 17.98 1.87
C ALA A 53 29.05 16.46 1.79
N GLU A 54 28.81 15.73 2.89
CA GLU A 54 28.83 14.26 2.86
C GLU A 54 27.73 13.69 1.95
N ALA A 55 26.54 14.29 1.97
CA ALA A 55 25.47 13.93 1.05
C ALA A 55 25.86 14.22 -0.42
N ALA A 56 26.46 15.38 -0.70
CA ALA A 56 26.90 15.76 -2.04
C ALA A 56 28.01 14.84 -2.58
N VAL A 57 28.99 14.47 -1.75
CA VAL A 57 30.05 13.53 -2.12
C VAL A 57 29.47 12.15 -2.44
N LYS A 58 28.49 11.68 -1.66
CA LYS A 58 27.83 10.40 -1.91
C LYS A 58 27.02 10.42 -3.20
N ILE A 59 26.39 11.56 -3.52
CA ILE A 59 25.67 11.77 -4.79
C ILE A 59 26.65 11.77 -5.97
N GLN A 60 27.79 12.46 -5.85
CA GLN A 60 28.82 12.50 -6.89
C GLN A 60 29.43 11.11 -7.16
N GLN A 61 29.71 10.34 -6.12
CA GLN A 61 30.18 8.95 -6.28
C GLN A 61 29.17 8.05 -6.99
N ILE A 62 27.88 8.34 -6.86
CA ILE A 62 26.82 7.62 -7.59
C ILE A 62 26.81 8.06 -9.05
N THR A 63 26.96 9.35 -9.36
CA THR A 63 27.00 9.84 -10.74
C THR A 63 28.23 9.35 -11.49
N ASP A 64 29.40 9.37 -10.86
CA ASP A 64 30.66 8.91 -11.48
C ASP A 64 30.64 7.42 -11.82
N ARG A 65 29.95 6.60 -11.00
CA ARG A 65 29.73 5.18 -11.28
C ARG A 65 28.78 4.93 -12.46
N LEU A 66 27.87 5.86 -12.73
CA LEU A 66 26.97 5.79 -13.88
C LEU A 66 27.71 6.21 -15.16
N ASP A 67 28.57 7.22 -15.08
CA ASP A 67 29.35 7.72 -16.21
C ASP A 67 30.55 6.82 -16.59
N ALA A 68 31.08 6.03 -15.63
CA ALA A 68 32.13 5.05 -15.88
C ALA A 68 31.66 3.80 -16.65
N THR A 69 30.35 3.66 -16.91
CA THR A 69 29.85 2.65 -17.86
C THR A 69 29.78 3.27 -19.25
N PRO A 70 30.52 2.77 -20.25
CA PRO A 70 30.52 3.37 -21.57
C PRO A 70 29.12 3.20 -22.18
N ALA A 71 28.40 4.33 -22.27
CA ALA A 71 27.16 4.45 -22.99
C ALA A 71 27.42 4.15 -24.47
N LYS A 72 27.31 2.88 -24.87
CA LYS A 72 27.17 2.54 -26.28
C LYS A 72 25.90 3.24 -26.78
N LYS A 73 26.08 4.19 -27.70
CA LYS A 73 25.01 4.72 -28.57
C LYS A 73 24.50 3.58 -29.47
N GLY A 74 23.82 2.62 -28.87
CA GLY A 74 22.94 1.70 -29.55
C GLY A 74 21.53 2.25 -29.44
N GLN A 75 20.80 2.31 -30.54
CA GLN A 75 19.34 2.44 -30.54
C GLN A 75 18.76 1.28 -29.70
N GLY A 76 18.65 1.52 -28.40
CA GLY A 76 18.30 0.50 -27.43
C GLY A 76 16.80 0.43 -27.31
N ARG A 77 16.21 -0.66 -27.81
CA ARG A 77 15.02 -1.29 -27.23
C ARG A 77 15.22 -1.28 -25.71
N LYS A 78 14.69 -0.25 -25.04
CA LYS A 78 14.81 -0.04 -23.60
C LYS A 78 14.33 -1.32 -22.96
N SER A 79 15.26 -2.06 -22.34
CA SER A 79 15.05 -3.40 -21.78
C SER A 79 13.60 -3.57 -21.30
N ASP A 80 12.82 -4.35 -22.05
CA ASP A 80 11.40 -4.58 -21.76
C ASP A 80 11.21 -5.05 -20.31
N LYS A 81 12.25 -5.69 -19.76
CA LYS A 81 12.34 -6.12 -18.37
C LYS A 81 12.40 -4.94 -17.38
N LEU A 82 13.13 -3.87 -17.70
CA LEU A 82 13.20 -2.67 -16.87
C LEU A 82 11.90 -1.86 -16.99
N SER A 83 11.33 -1.73 -18.20
CA SER A 83 10.05 -1.04 -18.40
C SER A 83 8.90 -1.80 -17.73
N ALA A 84 8.86 -3.13 -17.82
CA ALA A 84 7.88 -3.99 -17.13
C ALA A 84 8.04 -3.92 -15.60
N LYS A 85 9.27 -3.86 -15.09
CA LYS A 85 9.51 -3.70 -13.65
C LYS A 85 9.09 -2.32 -13.15
N VAL A 86 9.33 -1.26 -13.93
CA VAL A 86 8.84 0.10 -13.63
C VAL A 86 7.32 0.18 -13.72
N GLN A 87 6.68 -0.52 -14.66
CA GLN A 87 5.22 -0.62 -14.74
C GLN A 87 4.65 -1.38 -13.55
N LEU A 88 5.26 -2.49 -13.15
CA LEU A 88 4.88 -3.24 -11.94
C LEU A 88 5.08 -2.40 -10.68
N MET A 89 6.17 -1.62 -10.61
CA MET A 89 6.41 -0.68 -9.51
C MET A 89 5.37 0.44 -9.50
N LYS A 90 5.03 1.04 -10.65
CA LYS A 90 3.96 2.03 -10.78
C LYS A 90 2.59 1.47 -10.42
N LEU A 91 2.32 0.21 -10.77
CA LEU A 91 1.08 -0.49 -10.42
C LEU A 91 1.01 -0.70 -8.90
N LYS A 92 2.09 -1.22 -8.29
CA LYS A 92 2.21 -1.40 -6.83
C LYS A 92 2.21 -0.09 -6.05
N GLN A 93 2.71 1.00 -6.67
CA GLN A 93 2.76 2.33 -6.07
C GLN A 93 1.42 3.08 -6.21
N LYS A 94 0.63 2.78 -7.24
CA LYS A 94 -0.70 3.36 -7.46
C LYS A 94 -1.83 2.52 -6.88
N SER A 95 -1.58 1.26 -6.56
CA SER A 95 -2.61 0.36 -6.05
C SER A 95 -3.02 0.79 -4.66
N SER A 96 -4.29 1.12 -4.48
CA SER A 96 -4.85 1.53 -3.19
C SER A 96 -5.52 0.35 -2.51
N GLY A 97 -5.39 0.27 -1.20
CA GLY A 97 -5.89 -0.82 -0.39
C GLY A 97 -5.45 -0.64 1.06
N ASP A 98 -5.76 -1.61 1.91
CA ASP A 98 -5.33 -1.58 3.31
C ASP A 98 -3.83 -1.88 3.42
N GLU A 99 -3.02 -0.84 3.67
CA GLU A 99 -1.57 -0.94 3.73
C GLU A 99 -1.06 -1.88 4.84
N SER A 100 -1.90 -2.18 5.85
CA SER A 100 -1.57 -3.11 6.93
C SER A 100 -1.47 -4.56 6.49
N LEU A 101 -2.02 -4.91 5.31
CA LEU A 101 -2.02 -6.28 4.79
C LEU A 101 -0.60 -6.73 4.38
N PRO A 102 -0.11 -7.90 4.83
CA PRO A 102 1.13 -8.51 4.36
C PRO A 102 1.12 -8.72 2.84
N ARG A 103 2.29 -8.67 2.18
CA ARG A 103 2.38 -8.72 0.70
C ARG A 103 1.84 -10.03 0.13
N GLU A 104 2.03 -11.12 0.87
CA GLU A 104 1.65 -12.47 0.52
C GLU A 104 0.13 -12.64 0.51
N GLU A 105 -0.60 -11.85 1.31
CA GLU A 105 -2.06 -11.88 1.37
C GLU A 105 -2.74 -11.04 0.29
N ARG A 106 -1.99 -10.15 -0.37
CA ARG A 106 -2.55 -9.17 -1.31
C ARG A 106 -2.92 -9.84 -2.63
N LEU A 107 -4.23 -9.88 -2.89
CA LEU A 107 -4.80 -10.10 -4.21
C LEU A 107 -4.96 -8.75 -4.91
N TYR A 108 -4.27 -8.56 -6.03
CA TYR A 108 -4.37 -7.34 -6.83
C TYR A 108 -5.44 -7.51 -7.90
N LEU A 109 -6.32 -6.53 -8.07
CA LEU A 109 -7.35 -6.51 -9.11
C LEU A 109 -7.36 -5.13 -9.79
N MET A 110 -7.63 -5.13 -11.08
CA MET A 110 -7.91 -3.91 -11.82
C MET A 110 -9.42 -3.66 -11.73
N VAL A 111 -9.85 -2.69 -10.92
CA VAL A 111 -11.28 -2.42 -10.71
C VAL A 111 -11.73 -1.29 -11.64
N LEU A 112 -12.73 -1.57 -12.47
CA LEU A 112 -13.45 -0.61 -13.29
C LEU A 112 -14.68 -0.15 -12.50
N PHE A 113 -14.91 1.16 -12.43
CA PHE A 113 -15.98 1.75 -11.63
C PHE A 113 -17.15 2.18 -12.52
N PRO A 114 -18.36 2.35 -11.94
CA PRO A 114 -19.52 2.82 -12.66
C PRO A 114 -19.23 4.09 -13.46
N MET A 115 -19.82 4.22 -14.65
CA MET A 115 -19.53 5.34 -15.57
C MET A 115 -19.87 6.71 -15.01
N GLU A 116 -20.70 6.78 -13.97
CA GLU A 116 -21.04 8.01 -13.25
C GLU A 116 -19.89 8.52 -12.37
N CYS A 117 -18.87 7.69 -12.14
CA CYS A 117 -17.71 8.04 -11.34
C CYS A 117 -16.66 8.83 -12.14
N LYS A 118 -16.04 9.83 -11.51
CA LYS A 118 -14.92 10.60 -12.12
C LYS A 118 -13.72 9.73 -12.46
N THR A 119 -13.53 8.66 -11.70
CA THR A 119 -12.46 7.68 -11.90
C THR A 119 -13.06 6.48 -12.62
N VAL A 120 -12.59 6.20 -13.83
CA VAL A 120 -13.09 5.07 -14.63
C VAL A 120 -12.50 3.73 -14.16
N ALA A 121 -11.25 3.74 -13.71
CA ALA A 121 -10.51 2.53 -13.37
C ALA A 121 -9.42 2.83 -12.34
N GLN A 122 -9.24 1.96 -11.33
CA GLN A 122 -8.12 2.05 -10.39
C GLN A 122 -7.63 0.66 -9.95
N PRO A 123 -6.31 0.41 -9.97
CA PRO A 123 -5.77 -0.83 -9.43
C PRO A 123 -5.98 -0.84 -7.92
N LEU A 124 -6.61 -1.89 -7.41
CA LEU A 124 -6.83 -2.09 -5.98
C LEU A 124 -6.19 -3.40 -5.52
N PHE A 125 -5.96 -3.52 -4.22
CA PHE A 125 -5.60 -4.80 -3.64
C PHE A 125 -6.43 -5.10 -2.39
N PHE A 126 -6.71 -6.38 -2.20
CA PHE A 126 -7.55 -6.91 -1.14
C PHE A 126 -6.84 -8.09 -0.47
N SER A 127 -7.19 -8.42 0.77
CA SER A 127 -6.73 -9.70 1.33
C SER A 127 -7.49 -10.83 0.65
N HIS A 128 -6.80 -11.87 0.19
CA HIS A 128 -7.48 -13.06 -0.35
C HIS A 128 -8.37 -13.75 0.70
N GLN A 129 -8.19 -13.48 2.00
CA GLN A 129 -9.04 -14.02 3.05
C GLN A 129 -10.40 -13.31 3.17
N TRP A 130 -10.56 -12.15 2.53
CA TRP A 130 -11.81 -11.39 2.60
C TRP A 130 -12.93 -12.06 1.79
N THR A 131 -14.16 -11.86 2.25
CA THR A 131 -15.34 -12.14 1.45
C THR A 131 -15.46 -11.15 0.29
N VAL A 132 -16.16 -11.55 -0.77
CA VAL A 132 -16.48 -10.66 -1.90
C VAL A 132 -17.19 -9.41 -1.40
N GLY A 133 -18.13 -9.53 -0.46
CA GLY A 133 -18.82 -8.39 0.13
C GLY A 133 -17.89 -7.38 0.81
N ARG A 134 -16.96 -7.87 1.65
CA ARG A 134 -15.96 -7.00 2.29
C ARG A 134 -15.04 -6.33 1.27
N ALA A 135 -14.68 -7.03 0.20
CA ALA A 135 -13.89 -6.45 -0.89
C ALA A 135 -14.65 -5.34 -1.63
N ILE A 136 -15.96 -5.52 -1.86
CA ILE A 136 -16.84 -4.49 -2.43
C ILE A 136 -16.92 -3.26 -1.52
N ASP A 137 -17.10 -3.45 -0.21
CA ASP A 137 -17.13 -2.34 0.76
C ASP A 137 -15.83 -1.53 0.75
N ALA A 138 -14.68 -2.21 0.71
CA ALA A 138 -13.38 -1.58 0.62
C ALA A 138 -13.22 -0.82 -0.70
N ALA A 139 -13.59 -1.42 -1.83
CA ALA A 139 -13.52 -0.78 -3.14
C ALA A 139 -14.43 0.45 -3.22
N ALA A 140 -15.66 0.36 -2.71
CA ALA A 140 -16.61 1.45 -2.65
C ALA A 140 -16.08 2.61 -1.78
N THR A 141 -15.48 2.30 -0.63
CA THR A 141 -14.85 3.29 0.24
C THR A 141 -13.71 4.03 -0.47
N ILE A 142 -12.83 3.31 -1.17
CA ILE A 142 -11.70 3.89 -1.91
C ILE A 142 -12.19 4.77 -3.07
N ALA A 143 -13.20 4.29 -3.82
CA ALA A 143 -13.77 4.98 -4.96
C ALA A 143 -14.77 6.10 -4.57
N LYS A 144 -15.09 6.23 -3.28
CA LYS A 144 -16.13 7.14 -2.74
C LYS A 144 -17.52 6.87 -3.34
N ILE A 145 -17.82 5.59 -3.60
CA ILE A 145 -19.11 5.11 -4.10
C ILE A 145 -19.99 4.73 -2.88
N THR A 146 -21.26 5.09 -2.92
CA THR A 146 -22.19 4.76 -1.82
C THR A 146 -22.67 3.32 -1.93
N ASN A 147 -22.12 2.40 -1.11
CA ASN A 147 -22.67 1.05 -1.05
C ASN A 147 -24.05 1.06 -0.36
N ARG A 148 -25.10 0.63 -1.07
CA ARG A 148 -26.49 0.59 -0.60
C ARG A 148 -27.02 -0.84 -0.46
N ASN A 149 -26.14 -1.83 -0.37
CA ASN A 149 -26.51 -3.25 -0.33
C ASN A 149 -27.39 -3.65 0.86
N ASN A 150 -27.50 -2.81 1.89
CA ASN A 150 -28.36 -3.02 3.06
C ASN A 150 -29.79 -2.44 2.89
N ILE A 151 -30.10 -1.77 1.78
CA ILE A 151 -31.42 -1.18 1.52
C ILE A 151 -32.26 -2.19 0.73
N LEU A 152 -33.43 -2.55 1.28
CA LEU A 152 -34.37 -3.45 0.60
C LEU A 152 -34.91 -2.79 -0.68
N GLY A 153 -34.89 -3.55 -1.79
CA GLY A 153 -35.39 -3.08 -3.09
C GLY A 153 -34.48 -2.11 -3.83
N ALA A 154 -33.31 -1.74 -3.27
CA ALA A 154 -32.30 -0.98 -4.00
C ALA A 154 -31.43 -1.90 -4.86
N ASP A 155 -30.87 -1.34 -5.93
CA ASP A 155 -29.85 -2.03 -6.72
C ASP A 155 -28.63 -2.35 -5.86
N LYS A 156 -28.06 -3.54 -6.08
CA LYS A 156 -26.91 -4.04 -5.35
C LYS A 156 -25.63 -3.75 -6.12
N LEU A 157 -24.67 -3.20 -5.41
CA LEU A 157 -23.31 -3.03 -5.87
C LEU A 157 -22.61 -4.39 -5.85
N MET A 158 -22.16 -4.86 -7.01
CA MET A 158 -21.58 -6.19 -7.21
C MET A 158 -20.34 -6.13 -8.10
N PHE A 159 -19.47 -7.13 -7.96
CA PHE A 159 -18.35 -7.34 -8.88
C PHE A 159 -18.76 -8.25 -10.04
N PHE A 160 -18.28 -7.92 -11.23
CA PHE A 160 -18.45 -8.69 -12.45
C PHE A 160 -17.11 -8.90 -13.15
N HIS A 161 -16.98 -10.00 -13.87
CA HIS A 161 -15.84 -10.26 -14.73
C HIS A 161 -15.90 -9.34 -15.97
N ALA A 162 -14.81 -8.62 -16.25
CA ALA A 162 -14.74 -7.79 -17.46
C ALA A 162 -14.69 -8.63 -18.75
N SER A 163 -14.33 -9.92 -18.68
CA SER A 163 -14.22 -10.81 -19.83
C SER A 163 -15.58 -11.18 -20.42
N ASP A 164 -16.54 -11.55 -19.57
CA ASP A 164 -17.81 -12.16 -19.95
C ASP A 164 -19.04 -11.48 -19.34
N GLY A 165 -18.89 -10.60 -18.35
CA GLY A 165 -20.00 -9.91 -17.68
C GLY A 165 -20.67 -10.72 -16.56
N ASN A 166 -20.17 -11.92 -16.24
CA ASN A 166 -20.73 -12.75 -15.17
C ASN A 166 -20.34 -12.19 -13.79
N ARG A 167 -21.23 -12.34 -12.81
CA ARG A 167 -20.98 -11.95 -11.42
C ARG A 167 -19.81 -12.74 -10.81
N LEU A 168 -18.95 -12.03 -10.10
CA LEU A 168 -17.83 -12.59 -9.34
C LEU A 168 -18.31 -13.16 -8.00
N GLY A 169 -18.77 -14.42 -8.02
CA GLY A 169 -19.12 -15.17 -6.81
C GLY A 169 -20.26 -14.58 -5.98
N SER A 170 -20.58 -15.23 -4.87
CA SER A 170 -21.56 -14.74 -3.90
C SER A 170 -20.91 -13.84 -2.84
N MET A 171 -21.71 -13.01 -2.16
CA MET A 171 -21.20 -11.99 -1.21
C MET A 171 -20.45 -12.59 -0.01
N ASP A 172 -20.79 -13.82 0.36
CA ASP A 172 -20.25 -14.61 1.48
C ASP A 172 -19.02 -15.45 1.10
N GLN A 173 -18.77 -15.67 -0.19
CA GLN A 173 -17.59 -16.40 -0.65
C GLN A 173 -16.31 -15.61 -0.43
N THR A 174 -15.22 -16.29 -0.07
CA THR A 174 -13.90 -15.68 0.07
C THR A 174 -13.19 -15.58 -1.27
N LEU A 175 -12.39 -14.54 -1.46
CA LEU A 175 -11.58 -14.35 -2.66
C LEU A 175 -10.59 -15.52 -2.86
N LYS A 176 -10.09 -16.11 -1.78
CA LYS A 176 -9.27 -17.33 -1.78
C LYS A 176 -10.01 -18.50 -2.42
N SER A 177 -11.27 -18.73 -2.06
CA SER A 177 -12.06 -19.82 -2.65
C SER A 177 -12.27 -19.62 -4.16
N LEU A 178 -12.39 -18.37 -4.62
CA LEU A 178 -12.52 -18.05 -6.04
C LEU A 178 -11.21 -18.24 -6.81
N LEU A 179 -10.06 -17.96 -6.17
CA LEU A 179 -8.73 -18.25 -6.71
C LEU A 179 -8.51 -19.76 -6.87
N GLU A 180 -8.83 -20.54 -5.84
CA GLU A 180 -8.67 -22.00 -5.85
C GLU A 180 -9.56 -22.67 -6.90
N LYS A 181 -10.79 -22.18 -7.07
CA LYS A 181 -11.72 -22.66 -8.10
C LYS A 181 -11.43 -22.11 -9.49
N GLN A 182 -10.36 -21.32 -9.69
CA GLN A 182 -10.02 -20.70 -10.97
C GLN A 182 -11.10 -19.77 -11.55
N HIS A 183 -12.00 -19.28 -10.69
CA HIS A 183 -13.00 -18.28 -11.08
C HIS A 183 -12.42 -16.86 -11.02
N LEU A 184 -11.36 -16.64 -10.24
CA LEU A 184 -10.66 -15.36 -10.13
C LEU A 184 -9.15 -15.57 -10.23
N TYR A 185 -8.43 -14.60 -10.78
CA TYR A 185 -6.97 -14.61 -10.86
C TYR A 185 -6.36 -13.29 -10.35
N ASN A 186 -5.14 -13.36 -9.83
CA ASN A 186 -4.40 -12.17 -9.43
C ASN A 186 -4.02 -11.34 -10.66
N GLY A 187 -4.32 -10.03 -10.62
CA GLY A 187 -4.19 -9.10 -11.74
C GLY A 187 -5.40 -9.07 -12.68
N GLN A 188 -6.46 -9.84 -12.40
CA GLN A 188 -7.66 -9.84 -13.24
C GLN A 188 -8.39 -8.49 -13.18
N THR A 189 -9.05 -8.16 -14.29
CA THR A 189 -9.91 -6.97 -14.39
C THR A 189 -11.35 -7.34 -14.03
N VAL A 190 -11.92 -6.56 -13.11
CA VAL A 190 -13.29 -6.72 -12.61
C VAL A 190 -14.02 -5.39 -12.70
N ILE A 191 -15.32 -5.44 -12.95
CA ILE A 191 -16.21 -4.28 -13.02
C ILE A 191 -16.99 -4.22 -11.71
N LEU A 192 -17.03 -3.06 -11.07
CA LEU A 192 -17.90 -2.75 -9.95
C LEU A 192 -19.11 -1.99 -10.49
N GLU A 193 -20.32 -2.53 -10.34
CA GLU A 193 -21.53 -1.91 -10.90
C GLU A 193 -22.77 -2.18 -10.04
N TYR A 194 -23.73 -1.26 -10.08
CA TYR A 194 -25.06 -1.45 -9.51
C TYR A 194 -25.90 -2.31 -10.44
N THR A 195 -26.53 -3.33 -9.88
CA THR A 195 -27.37 -4.26 -10.65
C THR A 195 -28.54 -4.71 -9.78
N PRO A 196 -29.74 -4.91 -10.35
CA PRO A 196 -30.87 -5.45 -9.62
C PRO A 196 -30.50 -6.75 -8.90
N GLN A 197 -31.04 -6.96 -7.69
CA GLN A 197 -30.66 -8.08 -6.82
C GLN A 197 -30.74 -9.46 -7.49
N ASP A 198 -31.66 -9.64 -8.43
CA ASP A 198 -31.94 -10.94 -9.07
C ASP A 198 -31.12 -11.18 -10.34
N LYS A 199 -30.19 -10.28 -10.68
CA LYS A 199 -29.36 -10.39 -11.88
C LYS A 199 -27.91 -10.69 -11.51
N ASP A 200 -27.42 -11.84 -11.99
CA ASP A 200 -26.02 -12.26 -11.87
C ASP A 200 -25.18 -11.96 -13.14
N TYR A 201 -25.73 -11.16 -14.05
CA TYR A 201 -25.10 -10.84 -15.33
C TYR A 201 -25.20 -9.35 -15.64
N LEU A 202 -24.08 -8.75 -16.04
CA LEU A 202 -23.98 -7.36 -16.46
C LEU A 202 -23.97 -7.27 -18.01
N PRO A 203 -25.09 -6.94 -18.67
CA PRO A 203 -25.15 -6.89 -20.13
C PRO A 203 -24.32 -5.75 -20.75
N THR A 204 -24.07 -4.70 -19.98
CA THR A 204 -23.32 -3.50 -20.41
C THR A 204 -21.82 -3.65 -20.20
N PHE A 205 -21.31 -4.82 -19.84
CA PHE A 205 -19.88 -5.05 -19.57
C PHE A 205 -18.97 -4.67 -20.75
N ASN A 206 -19.45 -4.81 -21.99
CA ASN A 206 -18.67 -4.41 -23.18
C ASN A 206 -18.40 -2.91 -23.25
N ASN A 207 -19.22 -2.07 -22.60
CA ASN A 207 -18.99 -0.62 -22.56
C ASN A 207 -17.72 -0.26 -21.77
N TYR A 208 -17.21 -1.21 -20.96
CA TYR A 208 -15.98 -1.08 -20.20
C TYR A 208 -14.73 -1.57 -20.96
N LYS A 209 -14.91 -2.19 -22.12
CA LYS A 209 -13.83 -2.61 -23.03
C LYS A 209 -13.54 -1.46 -24.01
N ALA A 210 -12.76 -0.49 -23.58
CA ALA A 210 -12.20 0.54 -24.47
C ALA A 210 -10.93 0.03 -25.17
#